data_AF-A0A352AXK9-F1
#
_entry.id   AF-A0A352AXK9-F1
#
_cell.length_a   1.000
_cell.length_b   1.000
_cell.length_c   1.000
_cell.angle_alpha   90.00
_cell.angle_beta   90.00
_cell.angle_gamma   90.00
#
_symmetry.space_group_name_H-M   'P 1'
#
loop_
_entity.id
_entity.type
_entity.pdbx_description
1 polymer ?
#
loop_
_entity_poly.entity_id
_entity_poly.type
_entity_poly.pdbx_seq_one_letter_code
_entity_poly.pdbx_strand_id
1 'polypeptide(L)'
;MFLRSASGAKISDIPDCYVKYSIYPNMEIAKSIINFFIASGVLAWLIRSIVKLYLDKDIEKYKSELERNVNVHKSLHTERMIVIKEIYKKIDNTFHTAERLIQPNQLISTGAAGIIQSEFEDNLNNLSNYFSGNKIFFNTEHAADIEAFINDLRDVLNSWPLKSDLAEGIVTSAGYITESGKNWTQLQESTRKLKEKLERMFRLLIGVN
;
A
#
# COMPACT_ATOMS: atom_id res chain seq x y z
N MET A 1 104.28 -21.15 49.07
CA MET A 1 104.10 -22.22 50.06
C MET A 1 102.65 -22.65 49.97
N PHE A 2 102.21 -23.76 49.38
CA PHE A 2 102.81 -25.04 49.03
C PHE A 2 102.44 -25.45 47.58
N LEU A 3 103.35 -26.20 46.96
CA LEU A 3 103.22 -26.87 45.66
C LEU A 3 102.66 -28.30 45.82
N ARG A 4 101.87 -28.77 44.85
CA ARG A 4 101.66 -30.18 44.42
C ARG A 4 100.76 -30.12 43.17
N SER A 5 101.18 -30.39 41.93
CA SER A 5 101.90 -31.51 41.29
C SER A 5 101.19 -32.87 41.42
N ALA A 6 100.43 -33.21 40.37
CA ALA A 6 100.09 -34.55 39.89
C ALA A 6 99.48 -34.37 38.48
N SER A 7 100.25 -34.54 37.40
CA SER A 7 100.55 -35.78 36.70
C SER A 7 99.34 -36.45 36.03
N GLY A 8 99.23 -36.20 34.72
CA GLY A 8 98.82 -37.14 33.68
C GLY A 8 97.63 -38.07 33.92
N ALA A 9 96.47 -37.70 33.39
CA ALA A 9 95.43 -38.64 33.00
C ALA A 9 95.22 -38.55 31.49
N LYS A 10 95.41 -39.68 30.82
CA LYS A 10 95.25 -39.88 29.37
C LYS A 10 93.81 -39.59 28.97
N ILE A 11 93.65 -38.77 27.94
CA ILE A 11 92.41 -38.57 27.20
C ILE A 11 92.26 -39.77 26.27
N SER A 12 91.53 -40.78 26.70
CA SER A 12 90.96 -41.80 25.82
C SER A 12 89.68 -42.30 26.46
N ASP A 13 88.64 -42.38 25.65
CA ASP A 13 87.34 -42.99 25.95
C ASP A 13 86.33 -42.09 26.66
N ILE A 14 85.84 -41.08 25.92
CA ILE A 14 84.48 -40.59 26.10
C ILE A 14 83.59 -41.61 25.37
N PRO A 15 82.77 -42.42 26.07
CA PRO A 15 81.82 -43.29 25.41
C PRO A 15 80.81 -42.40 24.66
N ASP A 16 80.75 -42.63 23.36
CA ASP A 16 79.77 -42.05 22.44
C ASP A 16 78.38 -42.60 22.78
N CYS A 17 77.79 -42.09 23.88
CA CYS A 17 76.44 -42.40 24.29
C CYS A 17 75.47 -41.63 23.38
N TYR A 18 75.36 -42.09 22.13
CA TYR A 18 74.22 -41.79 21.28
C TYR A 18 72.96 -42.27 22.00
N VAL A 19 72.29 -41.37 22.72
CA VAL A 19 70.91 -41.56 23.15
C VAL A 19 70.07 -41.57 21.89
N LYS A 20 69.90 -42.77 21.34
CA LYS A 20 69.02 -43.05 20.22
C LYS A 20 67.59 -42.86 20.74
N TYR A 21 67.11 -41.61 20.77
CA TYR A 21 65.70 -41.34 20.96
C TYR A 21 64.98 -42.01 19.77
N SER A 22 64.41 -43.17 20.01
CA SER A 22 63.47 -43.80 19.09
C SER A 22 62.20 -42.96 19.11
N ILE A 23 62.22 -41.86 18.35
CA ILE A 23 61.04 -41.06 18.01
C ILE A 23 60.26 -41.87 16.97
N TYR A 24 59.74 -43.03 17.38
CA TYR A 24 58.61 -43.62 16.69
C TYR A 24 57.38 -43.11 17.44
N PRO A 25 56.67 -42.08 16.93
CA PRO A 25 55.39 -41.73 17.51
C PRO A 25 54.53 -43.00 17.49
N ASN A 26 54.01 -43.39 18.66
CA ASN A 26 53.10 -44.53 18.79
C ASN A 26 52.06 -44.44 17.68
N MET A 27 52.10 -45.38 16.74
CA MET A 27 51.26 -45.39 15.53
C MET A 27 49.76 -45.31 15.88
N GLU A 28 49.39 -45.70 17.10
CA GLU A 28 48.06 -45.58 17.67
C GLU A 28 47.63 -44.13 17.96
N ILE A 29 48.56 -43.27 18.42
CA ILE A 29 48.27 -41.84 18.68
C ILE A 29 47.96 -41.12 17.36
N ALA A 30 48.73 -41.41 16.31
CA ALA A 30 48.49 -40.83 14.98
C ALA A 30 47.11 -41.21 14.41
N LYS A 31 46.67 -42.47 14.58
CA LYS A 31 45.33 -42.93 14.17
C LYS A 31 44.21 -42.23 14.96
N SER A 32 44.40 -42.02 16.26
CA SER A 32 43.42 -41.31 17.09
C SER A 32 43.23 -39.86 16.64
N ILE A 33 44.33 -39.16 16.33
CA ILE A 33 44.30 -37.79 15.82
C ILE A 33 43.57 -37.71 14.48
N ILE A 34 43.88 -38.62 13.53
CA ILE A 34 43.21 -38.66 12.22
C ILE A 34 41.71 -38.90 12.38
N ASN A 35 41.30 -39.85 13.22
CA ASN A 35 39.89 -40.14 13.48
C ASN A 35 39.17 -38.95 14.12
N PHE A 36 39.84 -38.22 15.01
CA PHE A 36 39.29 -36.99 15.60
C PHE A 36 39.05 -35.91 14.54
N PHE A 37 39.99 -35.70 13.61
CA PHE A 37 39.79 -34.75 12.51
C PHE A 37 38.62 -35.14 11.62
N ILE A 38 38.49 -36.42 11.26
CA ILE A 38 37.36 -36.92 10.46
C ILE A 38 36.04 -36.69 11.20
N ALA A 39 35.96 -37.05 12.48
CA ALA A 39 34.76 -36.86 13.29
C ALA A 39 34.38 -35.38 13.42
N SER A 40 35.37 -34.50 13.65
CA SER A 40 35.14 -33.06 13.74
C SER A 40 34.68 -32.45 12.41
N GLY A 41 35.20 -32.94 11.27
CA GLY A 41 34.78 -32.52 9.95
C GLY A 41 33.33 -32.90 9.64
N VAL A 42 32.93 -34.13 9.97
CA VAL A 42 31.54 -34.59 9.81
C VAL A 42 30.60 -33.78 10.70
N LEU A 43 30.97 -33.52 11.95
CA LEU A 43 30.16 -32.72 12.88
C LEU A 43 29.99 -31.28 12.38
N ALA A 44 31.08 -30.63 11.94
CA ALA A 44 31.02 -29.28 11.38
C ALA A 44 30.15 -29.22 10.12
N TRP A 45 30.23 -30.24 9.27
CA TRP A 45 29.38 -30.35 8.09
C TRP A 45 27.89 -30.51 8.45
N LEU A 46 27.56 -31.34 9.45
CA LEU A 46 26.19 -31.51 9.93
C LEU A 46 25.62 -30.23 10.51
N ILE A 47 26.37 -29.54 11.39
CA ILE A 47 25.95 -28.26 11.97
C ILE A 47 25.68 -27.25 10.85
N ARG A 48 26.59 -27.13 9.87
CA ARG A 48 26.43 -26.23 8.73
C ARG A 48 25.20 -26.57 7.90
N SER A 49 24.91 -27.85 7.67
CA SER A 49 23.74 -28.30 6.91
C SER A 49 22.43 -28.00 7.64
N ILE A 50 22.38 -28.22 8.96
CA ILE A 50 21.20 -27.90 9.78
C ILE A 50 20.94 -26.39 9.78
N VAL A 51 21.98 -25.57 9.97
CA VAL A 51 21.86 -24.11 9.95
C VAL A 51 21.37 -23.61 8.59
N LYS A 52 21.89 -24.15 7.48
CA LYS A 52 21.40 -23.82 6.13
C LYS A 52 19.92 -24.15 5.96
N LEU A 53 19.50 -25.37 6.35
CA LEU A 53 18.09 -25.77 6.23
C LEU A 53 17.15 -24.87 7.04
N TYR A 54 17.55 -24.46 8.25
CA TYR A 54 16.76 -23.51 9.04
C TYR A 54 16.71 -22.12 8.41
N LEU A 55 17.85 -21.58 7.96
CA LEU A 55 17.91 -20.27 7.33
C LEU A 55 17.15 -20.23 6.00
N ASP A 56 17.27 -21.25 5.16
CA ASP A 56 16.56 -21.35 3.89
C ASP A 56 15.05 -21.36 4.13
N LYS A 57 14.59 -22.11 5.13
CA LYS A 57 13.17 -22.17 5.52
C LYS A 57 12.65 -20.83 6.06
N ASP A 58 13.42 -20.15 6.90
CA ASP A 58 13.03 -18.84 7.43
C ASP A 58 12.99 -17.79 6.30
N ILE A 59 13.98 -17.80 5.40
CA ILE A 59 14.01 -16.91 4.23
C ILE A 59 12.82 -17.15 3.30
N GLU A 60 12.48 -18.42 3.03
CA GLU A 60 11.33 -18.77 2.19
C GLU A 60 10.01 -18.33 2.84
N LYS A 61 9.87 -18.52 4.15
CA LYS A 61 8.71 -18.04 4.91
C LYS A 61 8.59 -16.52 4.84
N TYR A 62 9.68 -15.78 5.08
CA TYR A 62 9.68 -14.32 4.98
C TYR A 62 9.35 -13.83 3.58
N LYS A 63 9.87 -14.48 2.52
CA LYS A 63 9.51 -14.15 1.13
C LYS A 63 8.04 -14.38 0.87
N SER A 64 7.48 -15.51 1.29
CA SER A 64 6.06 -15.83 1.12
C SER A 64 5.15 -14.84 1.87
N GLU A 65 5.51 -14.47 3.10
CA GLU A 65 4.77 -13.46 3.88
C GLU A 65 4.84 -12.08 3.21
N LEU A 66 6.01 -11.69 2.69
CA LEU A 66 6.18 -10.44 1.98
C LEU A 66 5.37 -10.41 0.68
N GLU A 67 5.43 -11.45 -0.14
CA GLU A 67 4.63 -11.58 -1.36
C GLU A 67 3.13 -11.53 -1.07
N ARG A 68 2.68 -12.21 0.00
CA ARG A 68 1.28 -12.15 0.44
C ARG A 68 0.88 -10.73 0.82
N ASN A 69 1.69 -10.04 1.62
CA ASN A 69 1.41 -8.67 2.05
C ASN A 69 1.40 -7.69 0.87
N VAL A 70 2.33 -7.84 -0.08
CA VAL A 70 2.38 -7.06 -1.32
C VAL A 70 1.13 -7.31 -2.16
N ASN A 71 0.68 -8.56 -2.29
CA ASN A 71 -0.52 -8.91 -3.03
C ASN A 71 -1.78 -8.33 -2.39
N VAL A 72 -1.93 -8.40 -1.07
CA VAL A 72 -3.04 -7.77 -0.33
C VAL A 72 -3.01 -6.25 -0.49
N HIS A 73 -1.84 -5.64 -0.39
CA HIS A 73 -1.72 -4.20 -0.57
C HIS A 73 -2.09 -3.77 -2.01
N LYS A 74 -1.67 -4.55 -3.01
CA LYS A 74 -2.00 -4.33 -4.41
C LYS A 74 -3.50 -4.48 -4.68
N SER A 75 -4.16 -5.49 -4.09
CA SER A 75 -5.61 -5.68 -4.25
C SER A 75 -6.39 -4.52 -3.64
N LEU A 76 -6.03 -4.07 -2.43
CA LEU A 76 -6.68 -2.93 -1.78
C LEU A 76 -6.52 -1.62 -2.57
N HIS A 77 -5.33 -1.34 -3.11
CA HIS A 77 -5.14 -0.18 -3.98
C HIS A 77 -5.94 -0.28 -5.26
N THR A 78 -6.02 -1.47 -5.85
CA THR A 78 -6.82 -1.71 -7.05
C THR A 78 -8.31 -1.45 -6.79
N GLU A 79 -8.85 -1.99 -5.70
CA GLU A 79 -10.23 -1.74 -5.29
C GLU A 79 -10.49 -0.26 -5.05
N ARG A 80 -9.58 0.42 -4.33
CA ARG A 80 -9.67 1.85 -4.07
C ARG A 80 -9.70 2.68 -5.35
N MET A 81 -8.86 2.33 -6.34
CA MET A 81 -8.86 2.99 -7.65
C MET A 81 -10.18 2.81 -8.40
N ILE A 82 -10.75 1.60 -8.38
CA ILE A 82 -12.05 1.31 -8.99
C ILE A 82 -13.14 2.17 -8.34
N VAL A 83 -13.18 2.22 -7.02
CA VAL A 83 -14.15 3.02 -6.26
C VAL A 83 -14.04 4.51 -6.60
N ILE A 84 -12.83 5.08 -6.61
CA ILE A 84 -12.61 6.49 -6.95
C ILE A 84 -13.08 6.79 -8.38
N LYS A 85 -12.74 5.92 -9.34
CA LYS A 85 -13.17 6.05 -10.73
C LYS A 85 -14.70 6.03 -10.86
N GLU A 86 -15.37 5.11 -10.18
CA GLU A 86 -16.83 5.01 -10.23
C GLU A 86 -17.52 6.19 -9.54
N ILE A 87 -16.99 6.68 -8.41
CA ILE A 87 -17.49 7.91 -7.78
C ILE A 87 -17.33 9.10 -8.70
N TYR A 88 -16.15 9.28 -9.32
CA TYR A 88 -15.91 10.36 -10.27
C TYR A 88 -16.93 10.34 -11.42
N LYS A 89 -17.17 9.17 -12.02
CA LYS A 89 -18.15 9.00 -13.10
C LYS A 89 -19.58 9.33 -12.64
N LYS A 90 -19.96 8.91 -11.44
CA LYS A 90 -21.30 9.19 -10.88
C LYS A 90 -21.48 10.67 -10.56
N ILE A 91 -20.46 11.34 -10.03
CA ILE A 91 -20.44 12.80 -9.82
C ILE A 91 -20.66 13.50 -11.17
N ASP A 92 -19.90 13.12 -12.20
CA ASP A 92 -19.97 13.73 -13.52
C ASP A 92 -21.37 13.58 -14.15
N ASN A 93 -21.92 12.36 -14.14
CA ASN A 93 -23.27 12.10 -14.64
C ASN A 93 -24.33 12.91 -13.89
N THR A 94 -24.26 12.91 -12.55
CA THR A 94 -25.22 13.60 -11.69
C THR A 94 -25.18 15.11 -11.94
N PHE A 95 -23.96 15.67 -12.01
CA PHE A 95 -23.73 17.08 -12.30
C PHE A 95 -24.23 17.47 -13.69
N HIS A 96 -23.98 16.64 -14.71
CA HIS A 96 -24.47 16.89 -16.06
C HIS A 96 -26.01 16.88 -16.14
N THR A 97 -26.67 15.98 -15.40
CA THR A 97 -28.15 16.02 -15.29
C THR A 97 -28.66 17.25 -14.54
N ALA A 98 -27.95 17.71 -13.51
CA ALA A 98 -28.27 18.98 -12.83
C ALA A 98 -28.12 20.18 -13.78
N GLU A 99 -27.08 20.19 -14.61
CA GLU A 99 -26.86 21.25 -15.61
C GLU A 99 -28.03 21.33 -16.61
N ARG A 100 -28.52 20.18 -17.08
CA ARG A 100 -29.68 20.10 -17.98
C ARG A 100 -30.96 20.64 -17.35
N LEU A 101 -31.12 20.51 -16.02
CA LEU A 101 -32.25 21.12 -15.31
C LEU A 101 -32.15 22.65 -15.31
N ILE A 102 -30.96 23.21 -15.18
CA ILE A 102 -30.80 24.66 -15.03
C ILE A 102 -30.83 25.39 -16.38
N GLN A 103 -30.62 24.69 -17.50
CA GLN A 103 -30.67 25.27 -18.84
C GLN A 103 -32.12 25.55 -19.30
N PRO A 104 -32.55 26.84 -19.37
CA PRO A 104 -33.96 27.20 -19.63
C PRO A 104 -34.46 26.72 -21.01
N ASN A 105 -33.56 26.70 -22.00
CA ASN A 105 -33.89 26.38 -23.39
C ASN A 105 -34.33 24.92 -23.59
N GLN A 106 -33.88 23.99 -22.74
CA GLN A 106 -34.25 22.57 -22.84
C GLN A 106 -35.60 22.25 -22.18
N LEU A 107 -35.97 23.00 -21.13
CA LEU A 107 -37.17 22.75 -20.35
C LEU A 107 -38.45 23.25 -21.04
N ILE A 108 -38.39 24.44 -21.66
CA ILE A 108 -39.57 25.12 -22.21
C ILE A 108 -40.08 24.45 -23.49
N SER A 109 -39.20 23.79 -24.25
CA SER A 109 -39.53 23.24 -25.58
C SER A 109 -40.09 21.82 -25.57
N THR A 110 -39.90 21.05 -24.49
CA THR A 110 -40.15 19.58 -24.51
C THR A 110 -41.13 19.09 -23.45
N GLY A 111 -41.48 19.91 -22.45
CA GLY A 111 -42.22 19.44 -21.27
C GLY A 111 -41.45 18.40 -20.43
N ALA A 112 -40.18 18.13 -20.76
CA ALA A 112 -39.33 17.09 -20.19
C ALA A 112 -38.78 17.42 -18.80
N ALA A 113 -39.10 18.58 -18.23
CA ALA A 113 -38.62 19.01 -16.92
C ALA A 113 -38.77 17.94 -15.83
N GLY A 114 -39.95 17.31 -15.74
CA GLY A 114 -40.18 16.23 -14.78
C GLY A 114 -39.36 14.97 -15.05
N ILE A 115 -39.10 14.65 -16.34
CA ILE A 115 -38.26 13.51 -16.72
C ILE A 115 -36.81 13.77 -16.32
N ILE A 116 -36.28 14.96 -16.63
CA ILE A 116 -34.91 15.34 -16.27
C ILE A 116 -34.77 15.42 -14.74
N GLN A 117 -35.79 15.89 -14.02
CA GLN A 117 -35.77 15.95 -12.56
C GLN A 117 -35.73 14.56 -11.96
N SER A 118 -36.57 13.64 -12.45
CA SER A 118 -36.52 12.23 -12.06
C SER A 118 -35.16 11.60 -12.36
N GLU A 119 -34.59 11.87 -13.55
CA GLU A 119 -33.26 11.38 -13.94
C GLU A 119 -32.16 11.91 -13.00
N PHE A 120 -32.23 13.18 -12.61
CA PHE A 120 -31.31 13.78 -11.66
C PHE A 120 -31.45 13.18 -10.25
N GLU A 121 -32.67 12.98 -9.78
CA GLU A 121 -32.95 12.33 -8.49
C GLU A 121 -32.43 10.89 -8.47
N ASP A 122 -32.67 10.12 -9.54
CA ASP A 122 -32.16 8.75 -9.69
C ASP A 122 -30.62 8.72 -9.66
N ASN A 123 -29.96 9.62 -10.39
CA ASN A 123 -28.51 9.73 -10.41
C ASN A 123 -27.94 10.13 -9.03
N LEU A 124 -28.58 11.08 -8.35
CA LEU A 124 -28.18 11.53 -7.01
C LEU A 124 -28.33 10.41 -5.97
N ASN A 125 -29.45 9.68 -6.00
CA ASN A 125 -29.67 8.52 -5.15
C ASN A 125 -28.65 7.42 -5.43
N ASN A 126 -28.35 7.16 -6.71
CA ASN A 126 -27.34 6.20 -7.11
C ASN A 126 -25.93 6.58 -6.60
N LEU A 127 -25.55 7.85 -6.74
CA LEU A 127 -24.31 8.40 -6.22
C LEU A 127 -24.24 8.25 -4.69
N SER A 128 -25.27 8.70 -3.98
CA SER A 128 -25.33 8.66 -2.52
C SER A 128 -25.24 7.23 -1.98
N ASN A 129 -26.00 6.30 -2.56
CA ASN A 129 -25.99 4.90 -2.15
C ASN A 129 -24.64 4.23 -2.41
N TYR A 130 -24.07 4.46 -3.60
CA TYR A 130 -22.76 3.91 -3.93
C TYR A 130 -21.66 4.48 -3.03
N PHE A 131 -21.67 5.79 -2.76
CA PHE A 131 -20.72 6.42 -1.85
C PHE A 131 -20.86 5.88 -0.43
N SER A 132 -22.07 5.80 0.12
CA SER A 132 -22.30 5.30 1.47
C SER A 132 -21.77 3.88 1.65
N GLY A 133 -21.96 3.00 0.66
CA GLY A 133 -21.44 1.62 0.69
C GLY A 133 -19.92 1.53 0.56
N ASN A 134 -19.26 2.56 0.01
CA ASN A 134 -17.83 2.57 -0.29
C ASN A 134 -17.05 3.66 0.48
N LYS A 135 -17.65 4.29 1.49
CA LYS A 135 -17.05 5.41 2.25
C LYS A 135 -15.69 5.04 2.86
N ILE A 136 -15.50 3.78 3.23
CA ILE A 136 -14.26 3.26 3.85
C ILE A 136 -13.01 3.38 2.96
N PHE A 137 -13.18 3.52 1.64
CA PHE A 137 -12.07 3.66 0.70
C PHE A 137 -11.48 5.09 0.65
N PHE A 138 -12.12 6.03 1.35
CA PHE A 138 -11.72 7.42 1.43
C PHE A 138 -11.17 7.74 2.82
N ASN A 139 -10.26 8.71 2.90
CA ASN A 139 -9.90 9.27 4.20
C ASN A 139 -11.05 10.17 4.70
N THR A 140 -11.01 10.53 5.98
CA THR A 140 -12.09 11.32 6.61
C THR A 140 -12.33 12.66 5.90
N GLU A 141 -11.27 13.35 5.47
CA GLU A 141 -11.37 14.64 4.77
C GLU A 141 -12.10 14.51 3.43
N HIS A 142 -11.63 13.62 2.54
CA HIS A 142 -12.25 13.44 1.23
C HIS A 142 -13.66 12.86 1.34
N ALA A 143 -13.92 11.99 2.32
CA ALA A 143 -15.26 11.49 2.57
C ALA A 143 -16.21 12.64 2.95
N ALA A 144 -15.77 13.58 3.79
CA ALA A 144 -16.55 14.76 4.15
C ALA A 144 -16.78 15.69 2.95
N ASP A 145 -15.77 15.89 2.09
CA ASP A 145 -15.92 16.66 0.85
C ASP A 145 -17.01 16.08 -0.08
N ILE A 146 -17.03 14.74 -0.25
CA ILE A 146 -18.04 14.07 -1.08
C ILE A 146 -19.44 14.17 -0.44
N GLU A 147 -19.55 14.04 0.88
CA GLU A 147 -20.82 14.22 1.59
C GLU A 147 -21.37 15.63 1.47
N ALA A 148 -20.51 16.64 1.64
CA ALA A 148 -20.86 18.03 1.45
C ALA A 148 -21.39 18.27 0.03
N PHE A 149 -20.69 17.75 -0.98
CA PHE A 149 -21.13 17.86 -2.37
C PHE A 149 -22.47 17.16 -2.65
N ILE A 150 -22.71 15.97 -2.10
CA ILE A 150 -24.00 15.27 -2.24
C ILE A 150 -25.12 16.10 -1.60
N ASN A 151 -24.85 16.76 -0.47
CA ASN A 151 -25.82 17.64 0.18
C ASN A 151 -26.06 18.91 -0.64
N ASP A 152 -25.03 19.53 -1.22
CA ASP A 152 -25.18 20.66 -2.15
C ASP A 152 -26.12 20.29 -3.31
N LEU A 153 -25.97 19.07 -3.88
CA LEU A 153 -26.85 18.57 -4.95
C LEU A 153 -28.30 18.37 -4.48
N ARG A 154 -28.50 17.89 -3.25
CA ARG A 154 -29.84 17.76 -2.66
C ARG A 154 -30.48 19.12 -2.44
N ASP A 155 -29.72 20.10 -1.99
CA ASP A 155 -30.21 21.47 -1.80
C ASP A 155 -30.64 22.07 -3.14
N VAL A 156 -29.88 21.83 -4.21
CA VAL A 156 -30.27 22.20 -5.58
C VAL A 156 -31.58 21.51 -5.99
N LEU A 157 -31.70 20.19 -5.78
CA LEU A 157 -32.92 19.44 -6.10
C LEU A 157 -34.14 19.98 -5.33
N ASN A 158 -33.99 20.26 -4.03
CA ASN A 158 -35.05 20.73 -3.15
C ASN A 158 -35.43 22.20 -3.40
N SER A 159 -34.48 23.01 -3.87
CA SER A 159 -34.73 24.41 -4.25
C SER A 159 -35.45 24.54 -5.59
N TRP A 160 -35.48 23.47 -6.39
CA TRP A 160 -36.12 23.47 -7.70
C TRP A 160 -37.65 23.34 -7.53
N PRO A 161 -38.44 24.37 -7.87
CA PRO A 161 -39.88 24.33 -7.75
C PRO A 161 -40.43 23.21 -8.63
N LEU A 162 -41.28 22.38 -8.02
CA LEU A 162 -42.01 21.36 -8.75
C LEU A 162 -42.86 22.03 -9.84
N LYS A 163 -43.07 21.31 -10.95
CA LYS A 163 -43.83 21.79 -12.11
C LYS A 163 -45.24 22.32 -11.74
N SER A 164 -45.80 21.89 -10.60
CA SER A 164 -47.03 22.42 -10.00
C SER A 164 -46.93 23.90 -9.65
N ASP A 165 -45.83 24.33 -9.05
CA ASP A 165 -45.68 25.65 -8.45
C ASP A 165 -45.45 26.73 -9.53
N LEU A 166 -44.84 26.30 -10.65
CA LEU A 166 -44.71 27.11 -11.86
C LEU A 166 -46.03 27.28 -12.61
N ALA A 167 -46.90 26.27 -12.60
CA ALA A 167 -48.21 26.32 -13.25
C ALA A 167 -49.20 27.23 -12.51
N GLU A 168 -49.05 27.37 -11.19
CA GLU A 168 -49.91 28.20 -10.34
C GLU A 168 -49.46 29.68 -10.27
N GLY A 169 -48.37 30.05 -10.96
CA GLY A 169 -47.88 31.44 -10.99
C GLY A 169 -47.33 31.93 -9.64
N ILE A 170 -47.03 31.00 -8.71
CA ILE A 170 -46.59 31.30 -7.35
C ILE A 170 -45.16 31.86 -7.32
N VAL A 171 -44.32 31.52 -8.32
CA VAL A 171 -42.93 31.97 -8.41
C VAL A 171 -42.75 32.89 -9.61
N THR A 172 -42.43 34.16 -9.35
CA THR A 172 -42.02 35.09 -10.43
C THR A 172 -40.70 34.62 -11.03
N SER A 173 -40.69 34.37 -12.34
CA SER A 173 -39.52 33.87 -13.09
C SER A 173 -38.23 34.67 -12.85
N ALA A 174 -38.31 35.97 -12.57
CA ALA A 174 -37.14 36.83 -12.35
C ALA A 174 -36.37 36.54 -11.04
N GLY A 175 -37.05 36.37 -9.91
CA GLY A 175 -36.40 36.09 -8.61
C GLY A 175 -35.78 34.69 -8.56
N TYR A 176 -36.43 33.74 -9.22
CA TYR A 176 -35.96 32.36 -9.34
C TYR A 176 -34.65 32.25 -10.12
N ILE A 177 -34.53 32.98 -11.24
CA ILE A 177 -33.33 32.96 -12.08
C ILE A 177 -32.11 33.49 -11.30
N THR A 178 -32.28 34.48 -10.42
CA THR A 178 -31.17 35.04 -9.64
C THR A 178 -30.69 34.14 -8.51
N GLU A 179 -31.60 33.49 -7.77
CA GLU A 179 -31.23 32.63 -6.64
C GLU A 179 -30.69 31.27 -7.12
N SER A 180 -31.33 30.69 -8.13
CA SER A 180 -30.85 29.45 -8.77
C SER A 180 -29.49 29.63 -9.44
N GLY A 181 -29.23 30.79 -10.06
CA GLY A 181 -27.93 31.09 -10.67
C GLY A 181 -26.79 31.18 -9.65
N LYS A 182 -27.07 31.67 -8.43
CA LYS A 182 -26.08 31.74 -7.35
C LYS A 182 -25.73 30.35 -6.82
N ASN A 183 -26.74 29.54 -6.53
CA ASN A 183 -26.54 28.16 -6.07
C ASN A 183 -25.82 27.32 -7.14
N TRP A 184 -26.13 27.55 -8.42
CA TRP A 184 -25.46 26.87 -9.53
C TRP A 184 -23.97 27.19 -9.64
N THR A 185 -23.60 28.47 -9.51
CA THR A 185 -22.18 28.88 -9.57
C THR A 185 -21.39 28.26 -8.44
N GLN A 186 -21.97 28.19 -7.23
CA GLN A 186 -21.36 27.51 -6.10
C GLN A 186 -21.20 26.00 -6.35
N LEU A 187 -22.24 25.34 -6.88
CA LEU A 187 -22.21 23.92 -7.22
C LEU A 187 -21.18 23.61 -8.31
N GLN A 188 -21.06 24.45 -9.34
CA GLN A 188 -20.03 24.33 -10.38
C GLN A 188 -18.62 24.33 -9.78
N GLU A 189 -18.36 25.28 -8.88
CA GLU A 189 -17.07 25.43 -8.24
C GLU A 189 -16.78 24.27 -7.26
N SER A 190 -17.76 23.81 -6.48
CA SER A 190 -17.61 22.66 -5.59
C SER A 190 -17.37 21.37 -6.39
N THR A 191 -18.10 21.18 -7.49
CA THR A 191 -17.89 20.05 -8.42
C THR A 191 -16.48 20.06 -8.99
N ARG A 192 -16.01 21.21 -9.50
CA ARG A 192 -14.67 21.34 -10.08
C ARG A 192 -13.58 20.98 -9.06
N LYS A 193 -13.65 21.58 -7.87
CA LYS A 193 -12.71 21.31 -6.77
C LYS A 193 -12.72 19.85 -6.36
N LEU A 194 -13.90 19.23 -6.23
CA LEU A 194 -14.02 17.83 -5.86
C LEU A 194 -13.44 16.91 -6.93
N LYS A 195 -13.74 17.17 -8.22
CA LYS A 195 -13.17 16.41 -9.35
C LYS A 195 -11.64 16.50 -9.36
N GLU A 196 -11.07 17.68 -9.19
CA GLU A 196 -9.61 17.88 -9.10
C GLU A 196 -8.98 17.10 -7.93
N LYS A 197 -9.64 17.09 -6.76
CA LYS A 197 -9.20 16.28 -5.61
C LYS A 197 -9.22 14.79 -5.93
N LEU A 198 -10.32 14.28 -6.50
CA LEU A 198 -10.46 12.87 -6.86
C LEU A 198 -9.46 12.43 -7.94
N GLU A 199 -9.23 13.27 -8.95
CA GLU A 199 -8.22 13.02 -9.98
C GLU A 199 -6.81 12.95 -9.37
N ARG A 200 -6.48 13.88 -8.46
CA ARG A 200 -5.20 13.85 -7.76
C ARG A 200 -5.03 12.57 -6.94
N MET A 201 -6.06 12.17 -6.20
CA MET A 201 -6.04 10.91 -5.46
C MET A 201 -5.83 9.72 -6.39
N PHE A 202 -6.52 9.67 -7.52
CA PHE A 202 -6.38 8.60 -8.51
C PHE A 202 -4.96 8.55 -9.07
N ARG A 203 -4.40 9.71 -9.47
CA ARG A 203 -3.02 9.84 -9.97
C ARG A 203 -1.99 9.36 -8.95
N LEU A 204 -2.13 9.75 -7.68
CA LEU A 204 -1.26 9.28 -6.59
C LEU A 204 -1.30 7.75 -6.44
N LEU A 205 -2.48 7.13 -6.58
CA LEU A 205 -2.61 5.66 -6.47
C LEU A 205 -1.97 4.91 -7.64
N ILE A 206 -1.97 5.48 -8.85
CA ILE A 206 -1.28 4.90 -10.01
C ILE A 206 0.20 5.30 -10.10
N GLY A 207 0.71 6.10 -9.16
CA GLY A 207 2.11 6.54 -9.13
C GLY A 207 2.45 7.64 -10.15
N VAL A 208 1.46 8.42 -10.60
CA VAL A 208 1.65 9.59 -11.45
C VAL A 208 1.66 10.84 -10.57
N ASN A 209 2.79 11.53 -10.51
CA ASN A 209 2.95 12.83 -9.85
C ASN A 209 2.73 13.98 -10.84
#